data_AF-A0A0X4EW84-F1
#
_entry.id   AF-A0A0X4EW84-F1
#
_cell.length_a   1.000
_cell.length_b   1.000
_cell.length_c   1.000
_cell.angle_alpha   90.00
_cell.angle_beta   90.00
_cell.angle_gamma   90.00
#
_symmetry.space_group_name_H-M   'P 1'
#
loop_
_entity.id
_entity.type
_entity.pdbx_description
1 polymer ?
#
loop_
_entity_poly.entity_id
_entity_poly.type
_entity_poly.pdbx_seq_one_letter_code
_entity_poly.pdbx_strand_id
1 'polypeptide(L)'
;MSKLISTLEQLQQMRTRAVDDLTLKLASQKQLCQRFEKNIDALTTLASDTMMQSANSAAMMINQSKYKQNIQRVIDWQKQEQALASLEAEKIQGNLLAEAKREKSLAIVLDAKRSDRRMEIARREQKMTDSVSVQCWLRQRQAAARQR
;
A
#
# COMPACT_ATOMS: atom_id res chain seq x y z
N MET A 1 -17.25 5.32 -24.25
CA MET A 1 -16.43 4.15 -23.85
C MET A 1 -14.95 4.49 -23.65
N SER A 2 -14.27 5.17 -24.59
CA SER A 2 -12.84 5.54 -24.42
C SER A 2 -12.59 6.44 -23.21
N LYS A 3 -13.41 7.49 -23.03
CA LYS A 3 -13.32 8.43 -21.89
C LYS A 3 -13.48 7.73 -20.52
N LEU A 4 -14.33 6.70 -20.44
CA LEU A 4 -14.56 5.95 -19.21
C LEU A 4 -13.34 5.10 -18.83
N ILE A 5 -12.75 4.41 -19.81
CA ILE A 5 -11.54 3.60 -19.57
C ILE A 5 -10.38 4.52 -19.15
N SER A 6 -10.19 5.67 -19.80
CA SER A 6 -9.15 6.61 -19.41
C SER A 6 -9.35 7.19 -18.01
N THR A 7 -10.59 7.47 -17.60
CA THR A 7 -10.87 7.92 -16.21
C THR A 7 -10.60 6.81 -15.19
N LEU A 8 -10.90 5.56 -15.51
CA LEU A 8 -10.61 4.43 -14.63
C LEU A 8 -9.09 4.17 -14.53
N GLU A 9 -8.34 4.37 -15.61
CA GLU A 9 -6.87 4.31 -15.62
C GLU A 9 -6.24 5.41 -14.77
N GLN A 10 -6.74 6.65 -14.87
CA GLN A 10 -6.30 7.74 -14.00
C GLN A 10 -6.61 7.45 -12.53
N LEU A 11 -7.80 6.93 -12.23
CA LEU A 11 -8.17 6.55 -10.88
C LEU A 11 -7.27 5.41 -10.37
N GLN A 12 -6.91 4.44 -11.22
CA GLN A 12 -6.00 3.36 -10.86
C GLN A 12 -4.63 3.92 -10.47
N GLN A 13 -4.06 4.81 -11.28
CA GLN A 13 -2.77 5.45 -10.99
C GLN A 13 -2.80 6.21 -9.65
N MET A 14 -3.88 6.94 -9.36
CA MET A 14 -4.03 7.64 -8.09
C MET A 14 -4.07 6.66 -6.90
N ARG A 15 -4.77 5.53 -7.05
CA ARG A 15 -4.88 4.51 -5.99
C ARG A 15 -3.56 3.76 -5.78
N THR A 16 -2.84 3.43 -6.84
CA THR A 16 -1.49 2.82 -6.72
C THR A 16 -0.56 3.73 -5.94
N ARG A 17 -0.52 5.03 -6.27
CA ARG A 17 0.27 6.02 -5.51
C ARG A 17 -0.15 6.09 -4.04
N ALA A 18 -1.45 6.06 -3.76
CA ALA A 18 -1.93 6.07 -2.38
C ALA A 18 -1.49 4.83 -1.59
N VAL A 19 -1.47 3.65 -2.22
CA VAL A 19 -0.95 2.41 -1.63
C VAL A 19 0.55 2.52 -1.37
N ASP A 20 1.33 3.05 -2.31
CA ASP A 20 2.76 3.26 -2.17
C ASP A 20 3.07 4.22 -1.01
N ASP A 21 2.38 5.36 -0.97
CA ASP A 21 2.52 6.36 0.10
C ASP A 21 2.20 5.79 1.48
N LEU A 22 1.11 5.02 1.59
CA LEU A 22 0.74 4.36 2.85
C LEU A 22 1.73 3.28 3.25
N THR A 23 2.32 2.58 2.28
CA THR A 23 3.35 1.56 2.52
C THR A 23 4.62 2.21 3.09
N LEU A 24 5.05 3.33 2.51
CA LEU A 24 6.20 4.10 3.01
C LEU A 24 5.94 4.66 4.41
N LYS A 25 4.75 5.20 4.66
CA LYS A 25 4.33 5.68 5.99
C LYS A 25 4.30 4.55 7.03
N LEU A 26 3.83 3.36 6.64
CA LEU A 26 3.83 2.21 7.55
C LEU A 26 5.25 1.77 7.88
N ALA A 27 6.14 1.76 6.89
CA ALA A 27 7.54 1.40 7.09
C ALA A 27 8.25 2.37 8.05
N SER A 28 8.07 3.68 7.87
CA SER A 28 8.66 4.69 8.75
C SER A 28 8.10 4.58 10.18
N GLN A 29 6.80 4.33 10.32
CA GLN A 29 6.17 4.15 11.63
C GLN A 29 6.67 2.88 12.34
N LYS A 30 6.84 1.76 11.63
CA LYS A 30 7.43 0.54 12.20
C LYS A 30 8.86 0.75 12.64
N GLN A 31 9.66 1.50 11.87
CA GLN A 31 11.01 1.87 12.27
C GLN A 31 11.01 2.72 13.55
N LEU A 32 10.05 3.63 13.71
CA LEU A 32 9.87 4.40 14.95
C LEU A 32 9.57 3.48 16.15
N CYS A 33 8.64 2.53 16.01
CA CYS A 33 8.36 1.54 17.05
C CYS A 33 9.62 0.75 17.47
N GLN A 34 10.42 0.30 16.50
CA GLN A 34 11.69 -0.40 16.76
C GLN A 34 12.72 0.48 17.47
N ARG A 35 12.74 1.79 17.19
CA ARG A 35 13.62 2.73 17.89
C ARG A 35 13.23 2.88 19.35
N PHE A 36 11.93 2.94 19.65
CA PHE A 36 11.46 2.97 21.04
C PHE A 36 11.82 1.69 21.79
N GLU A 37 11.63 0.52 21.18
CA GLU A 37 12.02 -0.78 21.75
C GLU A 37 13.52 -0.80 22.12
N LYS A 38 14.39 -0.45 21.16
CA LYS A 38 15.84 -0.37 21.40
C LYS A 38 16.23 0.63 22.48
N ASN A 39 15.52 1.76 22.58
CA ASN A 39 15.80 2.77 23.59
C ASN A 39 15.38 2.28 24.98
N ILE A 40 14.21 1.66 25.09
CA ILE A 40 13.73 1.04 26.33
C ILE A 40 14.74 -0.02 26.81
N ASP A 41 15.22 -0.88 25.92
CA ASP A 41 16.22 -1.90 26.26
C ASP A 41 17.52 -1.25 26.77
N ALA A 42 18.05 -0.27 26.04
CA ALA A 42 19.28 0.43 26.42
C ALA A 42 19.16 1.15 27.77
N LEU A 43 18.03 1.84 28.02
CA LEU A 43 17.75 2.50 29.30
C LEU A 43 17.59 1.49 30.45
N THR A 44 16.99 0.33 30.16
CA THR A 44 16.82 -0.75 31.15
C THR A 44 18.16 -1.36 31.54
N THR A 45 19.05 -1.59 30.56
CA THR A 45 20.44 -2.01 30.82
C THR A 45 21.19 -0.96 31.64
N LEU A 46 21.11 0.31 31.24
CA LEU A 46 21.77 1.41 31.96
C LEU A 46 21.31 1.54 33.42
N ALA A 47 20.01 1.38 33.68
CA ALA A 47 19.47 1.37 35.03
C ALA A 47 19.98 0.19 35.87
N SER A 48 20.17 -0.97 35.25
CA SER A 48 20.63 -2.21 35.89
C SER A 48 22.13 -2.15 36.22
N ASP A 49 22.95 -1.69 35.26
CA ASP A 49 24.40 -1.54 35.44
C ASP A 49 24.75 -0.56 36.57
N THR A 50 23.94 0.49 36.74
CA THR A 50 24.11 1.45 37.83
C THR A 50 23.91 0.83 39.22
N MET A 51 23.10 -0.23 39.34
CA MET A 51 22.90 -0.96 40.61
C MET A 51 24.08 -1.88 40.94
N MET A 52 24.86 -2.30 39.95
CA MET A 52 26.03 -3.16 40.17
C MET A 52 27.23 -2.40 40.75
N GLN A 53 27.20 -1.06 40.75
CA GLN A 53 28.26 -0.25 41.32
C GLN A 53 28.08 -0.03 42.84
N SER A 54 29.03 -0.54 43.64
CA SER A 54 29.07 -0.32 45.09
C SER A 54 29.11 1.18 45.42
N ALA A 55 28.12 1.67 46.16
CA ALA A 55 28.11 3.02 46.69
C ALA A 55 28.97 3.09 47.95
N ASN A 56 30.09 3.82 47.88
CA ASN A 56 31.05 3.92 48.98
C ASN A 56 30.72 5.06 49.96
N SER A 57 29.60 5.78 49.77
CA SER A 57 29.12 6.84 50.67
C SER A 57 27.61 7.04 50.60
N ALA A 58 27.02 7.62 51.66
CA ALA A 58 25.60 7.94 51.70
C ALA A 58 25.19 8.92 50.58
N ALA A 59 26.06 9.87 50.21
CA ALA A 59 25.82 10.78 49.09
C ALA A 59 25.74 10.03 47.75
N MET A 60 26.61 9.04 47.53
CA MET A 60 26.54 8.19 46.33
C MET A 60 25.25 7.37 46.29
N MET A 61 24.79 6.83 47.43
CA MET A 61 23.51 6.09 47.50
C MET A 61 22.31 6.96 47.11
N ILE A 62 22.26 8.21 47.61
CA ILE A 62 21.20 9.16 47.26
C ILE A 62 21.24 9.48 45.76
N ASN A 63 22.44 9.68 45.19
CA ASN A 63 22.61 9.97 43.78
C ASN A 63 22.18 8.80 42.88
N GLN A 64 22.59 7.56 43.22
CA GLN A 64 22.18 6.36 42.50
C GLN A 64 20.65 6.17 42.54
N SER A 65 20.03 6.39 43.70
CA SER A 65 18.57 6.29 43.86
C SER A 65 17.83 7.34 43.00
N LYS A 66 18.24 8.60 43.06
CA LYS A 66 17.65 9.68 42.23
C LYS A 66 17.86 9.42 40.74
N TYR A 67 19.04 8.98 40.34
CA TYR A 67 19.35 8.64 38.96
C TYR A 67 18.46 7.50 38.44
N LYS A 68 18.32 6.41 39.22
CA LYS A 68 17.42 5.30 38.89
C LYS A 68 15.97 5.77 38.73
N GLN A 69 15.47 6.57 39.67
CA GLN A 69 14.11 7.11 39.58
C GLN A 69 13.92 7.94 38.31
N ASN A 70 14.93 8.74 37.93
CA ASN A 70 14.88 9.53 36.70
C ASN A 70 14.88 8.64 35.45
N ILE A 71 15.77 7.65 35.35
CA ILE A 71 15.76 6.71 34.21
C ILE A 71 14.42 5.97 34.14
N GLN A 72 13.89 5.50 35.26
CA GLN A 72 12.62 4.78 35.27
C GLN A 72 11.49 5.64 34.71
N ARG A 73 11.41 6.93 35.07
CA ARG A 73 10.43 7.85 34.47
C ARG A 73 10.61 7.99 32.95
N VAL A 74 11.86 8.03 32.47
CA VAL A 74 12.14 8.08 31.03
C VAL A 74 11.72 6.78 30.33
N ILE A 75 11.98 5.62 30.94
CA ILE A 75 11.51 4.32 30.42
C ILE A 75 9.99 4.29 30.35
N ASP A 76 9.30 4.70 31.40
CA ASP A 76 7.84 4.70 31.46
C ASP A 76 7.26 5.63 30.38
N TRP A 77 7.87 6.78 30.16
CA TRP A 77 7.51 7.68 29.05
C TRP A 77 7.77 7.04 27.68
N GLN A 78 8.93 6.42 27.45
CA GLN A 78 9.24 5.74 26.18
C GLN A 78 8.25 4.60 25.89
N LYS A 79 7.79 3.87 26.91
CA LYS A 79 6.75 2.83 26.77
C LYS A 79 5.40 3.42 26.35
N GLN A 80 5.02 4.57 26.91
CA GLN A 80 3.80 5.27 26.51
C GLN A 80 3.88 5.72 25.05
N GLU A 81 5.00 6.34 24.64
CA GLU A 81 5.23 6.75 23.25
C GLU A 81 5.26 5.55 22.28
N GLN A 82 5.85 4.43 22.68
CA GLN A 82 5.84 3.20 21.89
C GLN A 82 4.41 2.68 21.68
N ALA A 83 3.57 2.72 22.71
CA ALA A 83 2.17 2.30 22.63
C ALA A 83 1.38 3.19 21.66
N LEU A 84 1.56 4.52 21.75
CA LEU A 84 0.95 5.47 20.81
C LEU A 84 1.45 5.24 19.38
N ALA A 85 2.75 5.02 19.19
CA ALA A 85 3.33 4.76 17.89
C ALA A 85 2.80 3.46 17.27
N SER A 86 2.57 2.43 18.10
CA SER A 86 2.02 1.14 17.67
C SER A 86 0.56 1.27 17.23
N LEU A 87 -0.26 2.03 17.96
CA LEU A 87 -1.64 2.33 17.56
C LEU A 87 -1.71 3.07 16.21
N GLU A 88 -0.82 4.04 15.98
CA GLU A 88 -0.76 4.72 14.68
C GLU A 88 -0.31 3.77 13.56
N ALA A 89 0.62 2.83 13.84
CA ALA A 89 1.02 1.81 12.87
C ALA A 89 -0.15 0.91 12.47
N GLU A 90 -0.96 0.46 13.43
CA GLU A 90 -2.16 -0.35 13.20
C GLU A 90 -3.18 0.40 12.34
N LYS A 91 -3.41 1.69 12.65
CA LYS A 91 -4.30 2.55 11.86
C LYS A 91 -3.80 2.74 10.43
N ILE A 92 -2.51 2.99 10.22
CA ILE A 92 -1.91 3.11 8.88
C ILE A 92 -2.06 1.77 8.13
N GLN A 93 -1.83 0.64 8.81
CA GLN A 93 -1.99 -0.69 8.23
C GLN A 93 -3.44 -0.96 7.81
N GLY A 94 -4.43 -0.59 8.64
CA GLY A 94 -5.85 -0.67 8.30
C GLY A 94 -6.19 0.14 7.05
N ASN A 95 -5.69 1.37 6.98
CA ASN A 95 -5.87 2.24 5.80
C ASN A 95 -5.22 1.66 4.55
N LEU A 96 -4.00 1.12 4.67
CA LEU A 96 -3.29 0.47 3.57
C LEU A 96 -4.08 -0.72 3.02
N LEU A 97 -4.63 -1.57 3.90
CA LEU A 97 -5.47 -2.70 3.51
C LEU A 97 -6.75 -2.24 2.79
N ALA A 98 -7.38 -1.17 3.27
CA ALA A 98 -8.56 -0.61 2.63
C ALA A 98 -8.26 -0.07 1.23
N GLU A 99 -7.17 0.68 1.07
CA GLU A 99 -6.74 1.21 -0.24
C GLU A 99 -6.30 0.11 -1.20
N ALA A 100 -5.55 -0.90 -0.72
CA ALA A 100 -5.16 -2.05 -1.55
C ALA A 100 -6.39 -2.83 -2.06
N LYS A 101 -7.43 -3.00 -1.23
CA LYS A 101 -8.70 -3.61 -1.67
C LYS A 101 -9.39 -2.78 -2.75
N ARG A 102 -9.39 -1.44 -2.60
CA ARG A 102 -9.98 -0.51 -3.59
C ARG A 102 -9.22 -0.55 -4.91
N GLU A 103 -7.89 -0.52 -4.86
CA GLU A 103 -7.01 -0.63 -6.03
C GLU A 103 -7.29 -1.93 -6.79
N LYS A 104 -7.28 -3.08 -6.09
CA LYS A 104 -7.55 -4.38 -6.72
C LYS A 104 -8.94 -4.47 -7.35
N SER A 105 -9.95 -3.96 -6.66
CA SER A 105 -11.32 -3.95 -7.17
C SER A 105 -11.41 -3.12 -8.46
N LEU A 106 -10.73 -1.98 -8.51
CA LEU A 106 -10.67 -1.13 -9.69
C LEU A 106 -9.91 -1.79 -10.84
N ALA A 107 -8.80 -2.48 -10.56
CA ALA A 107 -8.05 -3.22 -11.57
C ALA A 107 -8.91 -4.28 -12.28
N ILE A 108 -9.72 -5.02 -11.51
CA ILE A 108 -10.67 -6.02 -12.05
C ILE A 108 -11.70 -5.35 -12.97
N VAL A 109 -12.31 -4.25 -12.52
CA VAL A 109 -13.31 -3.51 -13.31
C VAL A 109 -12.70 -2.96 -14.59
N LEU A 110 -11.48 -2.43 -14.51
CA LEU A 110 -10.77 -1.89 -15.66
C LEU A 110 -10.48 -2.97 -16.70
N ASP A 111 -10.02 -4.15 -16.27
CA ASP A 111 -9.75 -5.25 -17.18
C ASP A 111 -11.02 -5.76 -17.87
N ALA A 112 -12.12 -5.89 -17.12
CA ALA A 112 -13.43 -6.22 -17.69
C ALA A 112 -13.84 -5.21 -18.77
N LYS A 113 -13.69 -3.91 -18.51
CA LYS A 113 -14.02 -2.85 -19.50
C LYS A 113 -13.11 -2.85 -20.72
N ARG A 114 -11.83 -3.18 -20.53
CA ARG A 114 -10.90 -3.36 -21.67
C ARG A 114 -11.30 -4.56 -22.51
N SER A 115 -11.71 -5.66 -21.88
CA SER A 115 -12.21 -6.86 -22.56
C SER A 115 -13.47 -6.57 -23.37
N ASP A 116 -14.47 -5.93 -22.75
CA ASP A 116 -15.72 -5.50 -23.41
C ASP A 116 -15.43 -4.69 -24.67
N ARG A 117 -14.52 -3.72 -24.57
CA ARG A 117 -14.12 -2.87 -25.69
C ARG A 117 -13.44 -3.67 -26.81
N ARG A 118 -12.54 -4.61 -26.47
CA ARG A 118 -11.90 -5.50 -27.47
C ARG A 118 -12.93 -6.34 -28.20
N MET A 119 -13.88 -6.94 -27.48
CA MET A 119 -14.96 -7.73 -28.09
C MET A 119 -15.86 -6.88 -28.99
N GLU A 120 -16.14 -5.64 -28.62
CA GLU A 120 -16.95 -4.74 -29.43
C GLU A 120 -16.24 -4.34 -30.73
N ILE A 121 -14.93 -4.06 -30.67
CA ILE A 121 -14.10 -3.78 -31.84
C ILE A 121 -14.05 -5.00 -32.75
N ALA A 122 -13.73 -6.19 -32.21
CA ALA A 122 -13.66 -7.43 -32.99
C ALA A 122 -14.99 -7.74 -33.70
N ARG A 123 -16.13 -7.55 -33.02
CA ARG A 123 -17.46 -7.72 -33.64
C ARG A 123 -17.71 -6.74 -34.78
N ARG A 124 -17.24 -5.49 -34.68
CA ARG A 124 -17.38 -4.49 -35.75
C ARG A 124 -16.49 -4.85 -36.94
N GLU A 125 -15.24 -5.24 -36.69
CA GLU A 125 -14.30 -5.66 -37.73
C GLU A 125 -14.78 -6.91 -38.47
N GLN A 126 -15.33 -7.89 -37.74
CA GLN A 126 -15.95 -9.07 -38.34
C GLN A 126 -17.12 -8.70 -39.24
N LYS A 127 -18.07 -7.87 -38.76
CA LYS A 127 -19.20 -7.41 -39.58
C LYS A 127 -18.76 -6.68 -40.85
N MET A 128 -17.70 -5.87 -40.77
CA MET A 128 -17.14 -5.19 -41.94
C MET A 128 -16.54 -6.20 -42.93
N THR A 129 -15.72 -7.12 -42.46
CA THR A 129 -15.10 -8.17 -43.27
C THR A 129 -16.14 -9.07 -43.95
N ASP A 130 -17.18 -9.47 -43.21
CA ASP A 130 -18.29 -10.27 -43.74
C ASP A 130 -19.05 -9.51 -44.82
N SER A 131 -19.33 -8.21 -44.60
CA SER A 131 -20.03 -7.37 -45.58
C SER A 131 -19.25 -7.23 -46.89
N VAL A 132 -17.93 -7.05 -46.81
CA VAL A 132 -17.04 -6.97 -47.98
C VAL A 132 -17.00 -8.33 -48.69
N SER A 133 -16.90 -9.42 -47.94
CA SER A 133 -16.86 -10.78 -48.50
C SER A 133 -18.15 -11.12 -49.26
N VAL A 134 -19.31 -10.78 -48.69
CA VAL A 134 -20.62 -10.94 -49.34
C VAL A 134 -20.70 -10.12 -50.63
N GLN A 135 -20.24 -8.86 -50.61
CA GLN A 135 -20.23 -8.02 -51.82
C GLN A 135 -19.33 -8.60 -52.91
N CYS A 136 -18.13 -9.07 -52.57
CA CYS A 136 -17.21 -9.71 -53.51
C CYS A 136 -17.83 -10.97 -54.13
N TRP A 137 -18.45 -11.82 -53.30
CA TRP A 137 -19.13 -13.03 -53.76
C TRP A 137 -20.30 -12.71 -54.72
N LEU A 138 -21.13 -11.72 -54.39
CA LEU A 138 -22.23 -11.28 -55.24
C LEU A 138 -21.74 -10.77 -56.61
N ARG A 139 -20.66 -9.97 -56.62
CA ARG A 139 -20.06 -9.47 -57.86
C ARG A 139 -19.54 -10.60 -58.74
N GLN A 140 -18.84 -11.57 -58.16
CA GLN A 140 -18.36 -12.75 -58.88
C GLN A 140 -19.51 -13.57 -59.46
N ARG A 141 -20.59 -13.79 -58.69
CA ARG A 141 -21.78 -14.52 -59.13
C ARG A 141 -22.47 -13.82 -60.32
N GLN A 142 -22.61 -12.50 -60.26
CA GLN A 142 -23.19 -11.72 -61.35
C GLN A 142 -22.31 -11.74 -62.60
N ALA A 143 -20.98 -11.67 -62.46
CA ALA A 143 -20.06 -11.78 -63.58
C ALA A 143 -20.17 -13.15 -64.27
N ALA A 144 -20.21 -14.24 -63.50
CA ALA A 144 -20.39 -15.59 -64.04
C ALA A 144 -21.76 -15.77 -64.74
N ALA A 145 -22.82 -15.14 -64.24
CA ALA A 145 -24.14 -15.20 -64.85
C ALA A 145 -24.24 -14.43 -66.18
N ARG A 146 -23.39 -13.41 -66.41
CA ARG A 146 -23.35 -12.64 -67.67
C ARG A 146 -22.54 -13.32 -68.78
N GLN A 147 -21.73 -14.33 -68.45
CA GLN A 147 -20.91 -15.08 -69.40
C GLN A 147 -21.60 -16.34 -69.94
N ARG A 148 -22.83 -16.61 -69.50
CA ARG A 148 -23.73 -17.65 -70.02
C ARG A 148 -24.82 -17.00 -70.86
#